data_AF-A0A5R9FYR3-F1
#
_entry.id   AF-A0A5R9FYR3-F1
#
_cell.length_a   1.000
_cell.length_b   1.000
_cell.length_c   1.000
_cell.angle_alpha   90.00
_cell.angle_beta   90.00
_cell.angle_gamma   90.00
#
_symmetry.space_group_name_H-M   'P 1'
#
loop_
_entity.id
_entity.type
_entity.pdbx_description
1 polymer ?
#
loop_
_entity_poly.entity_id
_entity_poly.type
_entity_poly.pdbx_seq_one_letter_code
_entity_poly.pdbx_strand_id
1 'polypeptide(L)'
;MTQVLTSLIAVAGTLLGGCLGYLLQRHAGNRAERRAAVLAYTAAITEFLRAQQDWWWRKHEQPDGPEHKAARLEGQRLRGVARQAVNGLLFSVGDAELVAEACRILEEANTVHRAADGPR
;
A
#
# COMPACT_ATOMS: atom_id res chain seq x y z
N MET A 1 -31.20 -24.95 43.21
CA MET A 1 -30.60 -23.59 43.23
C MET A 1 -29.18 -23.57 42.67
N THR A 2 -28.31 -24.52 43.03
CA THR A 2 -26.92 -24.64 42.52
C THR A 2 -26.83 -24.84 40.99
N GLN A 3 -27.69 -25.68 40.40
CA GLN A 3 -27.66 -25.96 38.96
C GLN A 3 -27.96 -24.72 38.10
N VAL A 4 -28.89 -23.86 38.53
CA VAL A 4 -29.20 -22.59 37.88
C VAL A 4 -27.99 -21.66 37.94
N LEU A 5 -27.32 -21.60 39.09
CA LEU A 5 -26.10 -20.80 39.28
C LEU A 5 -24.99 -21.27 38.33
N THR A 6 -24.77 -22.58 38.24
CA THR A 6 -23.74 -23.17 37.36
C THR A 6 -24.01 -22.89 35.89
N SER A 7 -25.27 -23.02 35.44
CA SER A 7 -25.65 -22.69 34.07
C SER A 7 -25.45 -21.21 33.76
N LEU A 8 -25.75 -20.32 34.72
CA LEU A 8 -25.62 -18.88 34.56
C LEU A 8 -24.14 -18.47 34.45
N ILE A 9 -23.27 -19.09 35.27
CA ILE A 9 -21.81 -18.92 35.19
C ILE A 9 -21.28 -19.44 33.84
N ALA A 10 -21.77 -20.59 33.36
CA ALA A 10 -21.35 -21.15 32.08
C ALA A 10 -21.73 -20.25 30.90
N VAL A 11 -22.94 -19.69 30.90
CA VAL A 11 -23.39 -18.73 29.88
C VAL A 11 -22.57 -17.45 29.96
N ALA A 12 -22.33 -16.90 31.15
CA ALA A 12 -21.51 -15.70 31.33
C ALA A 12 -20.07 -15.93 30.84
N GLY A 13 -19.46 -17.07 31.14
CA GLY A 13 -18.13 -17.45 30.65
C GLY A 13 -18.08 -17.57 29.12
N THR A 14 -19.13 -18.13 28.51
CA THR A 14 -19.23 -18.27 27.04
C THR A 14 -19.39 -16.91 26.37
N LEU A 15 -20.25 -16.04 26.91
CA LEU A 15 -20.44 -14.68 26.40
C LEU A 15 -19.17 -13.83 26.54
N LEU A 16 -18.48 -13.91 27.68
CA LEU A 16 -17.20 -13.24 27.89
C LEU A 16 -16.13 -13.74 26.94
N GLY A 17 -16.00 -15.07 26.79
CA GLY A 17 -15.07 -15.68 25.84
C GLY A 17 -15.34 -15.24 24.40
N GLY A 18 -16.60 -15.24 23.98
CA GLY A 18 -17.00 -14.76 22.65
C GLY A 18 -16.71 -13.27 22.43
N CYS A 19 -17.00 -12.44 23.42
CA CYS A 19 -16.73 -11.00 23.36
C CYS A 19 -15.23 -10.70 23.27
N LEU A 20 -14.42 -11.33 24.13
CA LEU A 20 -12.96 -11.19 24.10
C LEU A 20 -12.38 -11.70 22.78
N GLY A 21 -12.84 -12.86 22.29
CA GLY A 21 -12.45 -13.40 21.00
C GLY A 21 -12.74 -12.42 19.86
N TYR A 22 -13.94 -11.85 19.83
CA TYR A 22 -14.34 -10.86 18.83
C TYR A 22 -13.45 -9.60 18.85
N LEU A 23 -13.16 -9.04 20.02
CA LEU A 23 -12.32 -7.85 20.14
C LEU A 23 -10.88 -8.12 19.67
N LEU A 24 -10.31 -9.27 20.03
CA LEU A 24 -8.98 -9.67 19.59
C LEU A 24 -8.94 -9.91 18.07
N GLN A 25 -9.94 -10.59 17.53
CA GLN A 25 -10.07 -10.81 16.08
C GLN A 25 -10.18 -9.48 15.32
N ARG A 26 -11.01 -8.55 15.81
CA ARG A 26 -11.15 -7.22 15.22
C ARG A 26 -9.85 -6.44 15.24
N HIS A 27 -9.13 -6.43 16.36
CA HIS A 27 -7.84 -5.77 16.46
C HIS A 27 -6.73 -6.43 15.62
N ALA A 28 -6.74 -7.76 15.49
CA ALA A 28 -5.84 -8.46 14.60
C ALA A 28 -6.14 -8.15 13.12
N GLY A 29 -7.41 -8.16 12.73
CA GLY A 29 -7.88 -7.82 11.38
C GLY A 29 -7.45 -6.42 10.95
N ASN A 30 -7.75 -5.40 11.75
CA ASN A 30 -7.36 -4.01 11.44
C ASN A 30 -5.83 -3.86 11.28
N ARG A 31 -5.04 -4.57 12.10
CA ARG A 31 -3.57 -4.54 11.98
C ARG A 31 -3.07 -5.26 10.73
N ALA A 32 -3.70 -6.36 10.34
CA ALA A 32 -3.36 -7.08 9.12
C ALA A 32 -3.68 -6.24 7.87
N GLU A 33 -4.84 -5.60 7.82
CA GLU A 33 -5.24 -4.69 6.72
C GLU A 33 -4.26 -3.53 6.55
N ARG A 34 -3.88 -2.87 7.65
CA ARG A 34 -2.87 -1.80 7.63
C ARG A 34 -1.54 -2.27 7.08
N ARG A 35 -1.04 -3.43 7.52
CA ARG A 35 0.23 -4.00 7.03
C ARG A 35 0.14 -4.34 5.55
N ALA A 36 -0.95 -4.94 5.11
CA ALA A 36 -1.16 -5.27 3.70
C ALA A 36 -1.18 -4.01 2.82
N ALA A 37 -1.86 -2.94 3.24
CA ALA A 37 -1.89 -1.67 2.52
C ALA A 37 -0.50 -1.02 2.40
N VAL A 38 0.26 -1.00 3.51
CA VAL A 38 1.64 -0.49 3.51
C VAL A 38 2.53 -1.31 2.60
N LEU A 39 2.48 -2.64 2.68
CA LEU A 39 3.27 -3.51 1.81
C LEU A 39 2.91 -3.33 0.33
N ALA A 40 1.62 -3.26 0.00
CA ALA A 40 1.14 -3.01 -1.35
C ALA A 40 1.66 -1.67 -1.91
N TYR A 41 1.63 -0.61 -1.10
CA TYR A 41 2.20 0.68 -1.48
C TYR A 41 3.71 0.60 -1.70
N THR A 42 4.46 0.02 -0.75
CA THR A 42 5.91 -0.08 -0.87
C THR A 42 6.35 -0.89 -2.10
N ALA A 43 5.63 -1.96 -2.43
CA ALA A 43 5.89 -2.74 -3.64
C ALA A 43 5.57 -1.92 -4.91
N ALA A 44 4.42 -1.27 -4.95
CA ALA A 44 3.98 -0.50 -6.11
C ALA A 44 4.88 0.72 -6.40
N ILE A 45 5.30 1.46 -5.37
CA ILE A 45 6.17 2.62 -5.55
C ILE A 45 7.59 2.22 -5.97
N THR A 46 8.10 1.10 -5.44
CA THR A 46 9.43 0.59 -5.82
C THR A 46 9.44 0.13 -7.29
N GLU A 47 8.40 -0.58 -7.73
CA GLU A 47 8.28 -1.01 -9.12
C GLU A 47 8.08 0.19 -10.06
N PHE A 48 7.30 1.18 -9.63
CA PHE A 48 7.15 2.42 -10.39
C PHE A 48 8.48 3.16 -10.54
N LEU A 49 9.25 3.34 -9.46
CA LEU A 49 10.58 3.96 -9.53
C LEU A 49 11.51 3.22 -10.50
N ARG A 50 11.52 1.89 -10.45
CA ARG A 50 12.29 1.06 -11.39
C ARG A 50 11.88 1.33 -12.85
N ALA A 51 10.58 1.38 -13.14
CA ALA A 51 10.09 1.66 -14.48
C ALA A 51 10.43 3.09 -14.96
N GLN A 52 10.44 4.07 -14.05
CA GLN A 52 10.86 5.43 -14.36
C GLN A 52 12.36 5.52 -14.68
N GLN A 53 13.19 4.73 -14.00
CA GLN A 53 14.62 4.60 -14.29
C GLN A 53 14.87 3.91 -15.64
N ASP A 54 14.17 2.81 -15.93
CA ASP A 54 14.28 2.14 -17.24
C ASP A 54 13.82 3.07 -18.36
N TRP A 55 12.73 3.80 -18.17
CA TRP A 55 12.28 4.81 -19.14
C TRP A 55 13.34 5.89 -19.38
N TRP A 56 13.98 6.40 -18.32
CA TRP A 56 15.08 7.35 -18.45
C TRP A 56 16.24 6.75 -19.25
N TRP A 57 16.65 5.52 -18.95
CA TRP A 57 17.76 4.84 -19.63
C TRP A 57 17.46 4.63 -21.12
N ARG A 58 16.29 4.07 -21.46
CA ARG A 58 15.89 3.83 -22.87
C ARG A 58 15.74 5.11 -23.68
N LYS A 59 15.37 6.22 -23.03
CA LYS A 59 15.34 7.55 -23.67
C LYS A 59 16.72 7.99 -24.14
N HIS A 60 17.78 7.69 -23.38
CA HIS A 60 19.16 8.07 -23.71
C HIS A 60 19.80 7.11 -24.72
N GLU A 61 19.40 5.84 -24.74
CA GLU A 61 19.89 4.86 -25.72
C GLU A 61 19.29 5.09 -27.11
N GLN A 62 17.97 5.09 -27.23
CA GLN A 62 17.25 5.23 -28.51
C GLN A 62 15.98 6.05 -28.33
N PRO A 63 16.07 7.38 -28.52
CA PRO A 63 14.90 8.25 -28.54
C PRO A 63 13.85 7.73 -29.53
N ASP A 64 12.60 7.61 -29.08
CA ASP A 64 11.44 7.14 -29.86
C ASP A 64 11.53 5.71 -30.43
N GLY A 65 12.53 4.92 -29.99
CA GLY A 65 12.62 3.50 -30.29
C GLY A 65 11.44 2.69 -29.73
N PRO A 66 11.21 1.48 -30.24
CA PRO A 66 10.14 0.61 -29.75
C PRO A 66 10.26 0.32 -28.24
N GLU A 67 11.49 0.12 -27.75
CA GLU A 67 11.81 -0.09 -26.33
C GLU A 67 11.45 1.13 -25.47
N HIS A 68 11.73 2.36 -25.95
CA HIS A 68 11.36 3.58 -25.25
C HIS A 68 9.83 3.73 -25.14
N LYS A 69 9.10 3.42 -26.22
CA LYS A 69 7.63 3.46 -26.22
C LYS A 69 7.03 2.42 -25.29
N ALA A 70 7.61 1.22 -25.25
CA ALA A 70 7.22 0.16 -24.32
C ALA A 70 7.46 0.57 -22.85
N ALA A 71 8.65 1.08 -22.53
CA ALA A 71 8.98 1.56 -21.18
C ALA A 71 8.07 2.72 -20.73
N ARG A 72 7.72 3.64 -21.64
CA ARG A 72 6.75 4.71 -21.37
C ARG A 72 5.36 4.16 -21.06
N LEU A 73 4.87 3.21 -21.85
CA LEU A 73 3.55 2.60 -21.63
C LEU A 73 3.52 1.89 -20.27
N GLU A 74 4.57 1.15 -19.95
CA GLU A 74 4.68 0.42 -18.70
C GLU A 74 4.79 1.37 -17.49
N GLY A 75 5.54 2.47 -17.61
CA GLY A 75 5.59 3.52 -16.59
C GLY A 75 4.20 4.13 -16.31
N GLN A 76 3.39 4.40 -17.34
CA GLN A 76 2.02 4.88 -17.16
C GLN A 76 1.12 3.84 -16.49
N ARG A 77 1.26 2.56 -16.86
CA ARG A 77 0.53 1.46 -16.22
C ARG A 77 0.86 1.37 -14.73
N LEU A 78 2.15 1.39 -14.39
CA LEU A 78 2.63 1.30 -13.01
C LEU A 78 2.30 2.54 -12.19
N ARG A 79 2.22 3.72 -12.80
CA ARG A 79 1.69 4.92 -12.13
C ARG A 79 0.26 4.70 -11.64
N GLY A 80 -0.58 4.06 -12.45
CA GLY A 80 -1.95 3.68 -12.06
C GLY A 80 -1.97 2.74 -10.87
N VAL A 81 -1.11 1.71 -10.88
CA VAL A 81 -0.96 0.75 -9.78
C VAL A 81 -0.50 1.43 -8.49
N ALA A 82 0.51 2.30 -8.56
CA ALA A 82 1.00 3.06 -7.41
C ALA A 82 -0.07 4.01 -6.86
N ARG A 83 -0.85 4.67 -7.73
CA ARG A 83 -1.98 5.51 -7.31
C ARG A 83 -3.08 4.71 -6.61
N GLN A 84 -3.41 3.52 -7.11
CA GLN A 84 -4.36 2.63 -6.47
C GLN A 84 -3.88 2.21 -5.08
N ALA A 85 -2.57 1.94 -4.92
CA ALA A 85 -2.01 1.58 -3.62
C ALA A 85 -2.05 2.75 -2.61
N VAL A 86 -1.82 3.99 -3.05
CA VAL A 86 -2.01 5.19 -2.23
C VAL A 86 -3.46 5.33 -1.75
N ASN A 87 -4.43 5.08 -2.64
CA ASN A 87 -5.84 5.08 -2.22
C ASN A 87 -6.12 3.99 -1.18
N GLY A 88 -5.47 2.82 -1.28
CA GLY A 88 -5.54 1.77 -0.26
C GLY A 88 -5.04 2.25 1.12
N LEU A 89 -3.95 3.02 1.16
CA LEU A 89 -3.45 3.62 2.40
C LEU A 89 -4.47 4.57 3.05
N LEU A 90 -5.17 5.38 2.25
CA LEU A 90 -6.19 6.30 2.74
C LEU A 90 -7.29 5.58 3.53
N PHE A 91 -7.72 4.40 3.08
CA PHE A 91 -8.76 3.63 3.75
C PHE A 91 -8.26 2.88 4.98
N SER A 92 -7.00 2.42 4.98
CA SER A 92 -6.49 1.52 6.02
C SER A 92 -5.73 2.22 7.16
N VAL A 93 -4.97 3.28 6.87
CA VAL A 93 -3.98 3.83 7.82
C VAL A 93 -4.51 4.98 8.69
N GLY A 94 -5.53 5.72 8.24
CA GLY A 94 -6.21 6.74 9.06
C GLY A 94 -5.35 7.94 9.48
N ASP A 95 -4.10 8.01 9.02
CA ASP A 95 -3.16 9.10 9.25
C ASP A 95 -3.05 9.93 7.95
N ALA A 96 -3.59 11.15 7.99
CA ALA A 96 -3.65 12.02 6.83
C ALA A 96 -2.28 12.55 6.40
N GLU A 97 -1.35 12.76 7.34
CA GLU A 97 0.00 13.24 7.04
C GLU A 97 0.79 12.16 6.30
N LEU A 98 0.69 10.91 6.75
CA LEU A 98 1.36 9.78 6.10
C LEU A 98 0.84 9.56 4.67
N VAL A 99 -0.46 9.73 4.44
CA VAL A 99 -1.05 9.62 3.09
C VAL A 99 -0.63 10.79 2.20
N ALA A 100 -0.54 12.00 2.74
CA ALA A 100 -0.04 13.17 2.02
C ALA A 100 1.43 12.97 1.60
N GLU A 101 2.25 12.42 2.50
CA GLU A 101 3.64 12.08 2.21
C GLU A 101 3.76 11.01 1.12
N ALA A 102 2.95 9.96 1.17
CA ALA A 102 2.90 8.94 0.13
C ALA A 102 2.50 9.50 -1.24
N CYS A 103 1.55 10.45 -1.27
CA CYS A 103 1.21 11.19 -2.48
C CYS A 103 2.41 11.99 -3.02
N ARG A 104 3.14 12.68 -2.13
CA ARG A 104 4.31 13.47 -2.51
C ARG A 104 5.40 12.60 -3.14
N ILE A 105 5.74 11.48 -2.52
CA ILE A 105 6.72 10.52 -3.05
C ILE A 105 6.32 10.02 -4.44
N LEU A 106 5.04 9.73 -4.67
CA LEU A 106 4.55 9.32 -5.99
C LEU A 106 4.77 10.41 -7.05
N GLU A 107 4.49 11.68 -6.73
CA GLU A 107 4.73 12.79 -7.64
C GLU A 107 6.22 13.03 -7.88
N GLU A 108 7.05 12.92 -6.86
CA GLU A 108 8.52 12.99 -7.00
C GLU A 108 9.06 11.86 -7.88
N ALA A 109 8.61 10.61 -7.66
CA ALA A 109 8.94 9.46 -8.50
C ALA A 109 8.53 9.67 -9.96
N ASN A 110 7.41 10.36 -10.20
CA ASN A 110 6.96 10.71 -11.54
C ASN A 110 7.92 11.67 -12.25
N THR A 111 8.75 12.44 -11.54
CA THR A 111 9.73 13.34 -12.17
C THR A 111 11.03 12.66 -12.61
N VAL A 112 11.33 11.44 -12.13
CA VAL A 112 12.61 10.75 -12.34
C VAL A 112 12.95 10.58 -13.82
N HIS A 113 11.98 10.23 -14.67
CA HIS A 113 12.21 10.10 -16.12
C HIS A 113 12.61 11.42 -16.82
N ARG A 114 12.48 12.57 -16.14
CA ARG A 114 12.84 13.91 -16.62
C ARG A 114 14.12 14.44 -15.98
N ALA A 115 14.77 13.67 -15.10
CA ALA A 115 16.01 14.08 -14.48
C ALA A 115 17.05 14.42 -15.57
N ALA A 116 17.63 15.62 -15.48
CA ALA A 116 18.79 15.95 -16.27
C ALA A 116 20.00 15.23 -15.68
N ASP A 117 20.95 14.81 -16.52
CA ASP A 117 22.27 14.42 -16.03
C ASP A 117 22.83 15.60 -15.22
N GLY A 118 23.10 15.36 -13.93
CA GLY A 118 23.84 16.31 -13.12
C GLY A 118 25.20 16.58 -13.76
N PRO A 119 25.76 17.79 -13.63
CA PRO A 119 27.08 18.09 -14.17
C PRO A 119 28.09 17.07 -13.61
N ARG A 120 28.71 16.31 -14.52
CA ARG A 120 29.81 15.39 -14.22
C ARG A 120 31.05 16.16 -13.78
#